data_AF-A0A1G2BN58-F1
#
_entry.id   AF-A0A1G2BN58-F1
#
_cell.length_a   1.000
_cell.length_b   1.000
_cell.length_c   1.000
_cell.angle_alpha   90.00
_cell.angle_beta   90.00
_cell.angle_gamma   90.00
#
_symmetry.space_group_name_H-M   'P 1'
#
loop_
_entity.id
_entity.type
_entity.pdbx_description
1 polymer ?
#
loop_
_entity_poly.entity_id
_entity_poly.type
_entity_poly.pdbx_seq_one_letter_code
_entity_poly.pdbx_strand_id
1 'polypeptide(L)'
;MQISWFGYSAFRIQNDGTTVITDPSDAGMNFSISKHQADIVVCSTSDISTDPIGGKPFIITTPGEYEVKSVFVHGIRSNASTIYLITVDDIGIAFMGHAKFSELSEKQLEVMEGADILLMPVGGGSASSAKDAVRIINQIEPRIVVPS
;
A
#
# COMPACT_ATOMS: atom_id res chain seq x y z
N MET A 1 5.86 6.64 14.06
CA MET A 1 5.47 5.74 12.95
C MET A 1 6.44 4.57 12.80
N GLN A 2 5.93 3.35 12.62
CA GLN A 2 6.67 2.12 12.32
C GLN A 2 6.02 1.39 11.14
N ILE A 3 6.84 0.94 10.18
CA ILE A 3 6.39 0.09 9.06
C ILE A 3 6.98 -1.31 9.24
N SER A 4 6.13 -2.33 9.22
CA SER A 4 6.52 -3.75 9.26
C SER A 4 6.10 -4.41 7.95
N TRP A 5 7.01 -5.13 7.29
CA TRP A 5 6.72 -5.88 6.08
C TRP A 5 6.53 -7.36 6.42
N PHE A 6 5.39 -7.93 6.02
CA PHE A 6 5.10 -9.36 6.20
C PHE A 6 5.38 -10.18 4.95
N GLY A 7 5.56 -9.49 3.81
CA GLY A 7 5.91 -10.05 2.52
C GLY A 7 4.85 -9.78 1.45
N TYR A 8 5.22 -9.93 0.17
CA TYR A 8 4.42 -9.42 -0.96
C TYR A 8 3.99 -7.97 -0.70
N SER A 9 2.73 -7.61 -0.97
CA SER A 9 2.17 -6.29 -0.70
C SER A 9 1.62 -6.12 0.73
N ALA A 10 1.90 -7.06 1.65
CA ALA A 10 1.40 -7.03 3.01
C ALA A 10 2.31 -6.22 3.95
N PHE A 11 1.83 -5.05 4.38
CA PHE A 11 2.51 -4.18 5.32
C PHE A 11 1.60 -3.84 6.49
N ARG A 12 2.21 -3.59 7.65
CA ARG A 12 1.56 -2.88 8.76
C ARG A 12 2.25 -1.55 9.00
N ILE A 13 1.47 -0.49 8.91
CA ILE A 13 1.87 0.88 9.20
C ILE A 13 1.21 1.25 10.53
N GLN A 14 2.01 1.62 11.52
CA GLN A 14 1.52 1.86 12.88
C GLN A 14 2.06 3.19 13.41
N ASN A 15 1.18 3.99 14.01
CA ASN A 15 1.55 5.08 14.90
C ASN A 15 1.01 4.79 16.32
N ASP A 16 1.12 5.77 17.23
CA ASP A 16 0.80 5.58 18.65
C ASP A 16 -0.69 5.24 18.93
N GLY A 17 -1.59 5.35 17.94
CA GLY A 17 -3.02 5.10 18.13
C GLY A 17 -3.77 4.42 16.98
N THR A 18 -3.15 4.27 15.82
CA THR A 18 -3.79 3.73 14.60
C THR A 18 -2.87 2.73 13.90
N THR A 19 -3.46 1.60 13.50
CA THR A 19 -2.81 0.55 12.71
C THR A 19 -3.50 0.38 11.37
N VAL A 20 -2.74 0.57 10.28
CA VAL A 20 -3.14 0.28 8.90
C VAL A 20 -2.48 -1.02 8.46
N ILE A 21 -3.24 -1.92 7.86
CA ILE A 21 -2.71 -3.11 7.17
C ILE A 21 -3.03 -3.03 5.69
N THR A 22 -2.04 -3.28 4.84
CA THR A 22 -2.22 -3.38 3.38
C THR A 22 -2.27 -4.84 2.94
N ASP A 23 -3.06 -5.16 1.91
CA ASP A 23 -3.14 -6.45 1.22
C ASP A 23 -2.88 -7.69 2.12
N PRO A 24 -3.71 -7.93 3.15
CA PRO A 24 -3.46 -9.01 4.09
C PRO A 24 -3.41 -10.38 3.42
N SER A 25 -2.31 -11.11 3.61
CA SER A 25 -2.15 -12.48 3.10
C SER A 25 -1.16 -13.26 3.96
N ASP A 26 -1.53 -14.51 4.29
CA ASP A 26 -0.63 -15.50 4.91
C ASP A 26 -0.06 -16.50 3.87
N ALA A 27 -0.48 -16.39 2.60
CA ALA A 27 -0.18 -17.41 1.60
C ALA A 27 1.31 -17.45 1.25
N GLY A 28 1.97 -18.59 1.53
CA GLY A 28 3.38 -18.81 1.19
C GLY A 28 4.39 -18.07 2.08
N MET A 29 3.95 -17.54 3.24
CA MET A 29 4.75 -16.69 4.12
C MET A 29 5.18 -17.44 5.39
N ASN A 30 6.39 -17.15 5.90
CA ASN A 30 6.84 -17.64 7.22
C ASN A 30 6.38 -16.72 8.38
N PHE A 31 5.76 -15.59 8.06
CA PHE A 31 5.22 -14.62 9.00
C PHE A 31 3.70 -14.60 8.89
N SER A 32 3.01 -14.57 10.04
CA SER A 32 1.55 -14.65 10.12
C SER A 32 0.97 -13.26 10.37
N ILE A 33 0.15 -12.78 9.45
CA ILE A 33 -0.62 -11.55 9.59
C ILE A 33 -1.87 -11.76 10.46
N SER A 34 -2.35 -13.00 10.53
CA SER A 34 -3.59 -13.46 11.18
C SER A 34 -3.71 -13.20 12.70
N LYS A 35 -2.69 -12.59 13.33
CA LYS A 35 -2.67 -12.27 14.76
C LYS A 35 -2.70 -10.77 15.03
N HIS A 36 -2.64 -9.96 13.98
CA HIS A 36 -2.59 -8.51 14.12
C HIS A 36 -4.00 -7.91 14.07
N GLN A 37 -4.26 -6.99 14.99
CA GLN A 37 -5.44 -6.15 14.95
C GLN A 37 -5.13 -4.93 14.08
N ALA A 38 -6.13 -4.49 13.32
CA ALA A 38 -6.03 -3.27 12.53
C ALA A 38 -7.25 -2.38 12.77
N ASP A 39 -7.02 -1.08 12.59
CA ASP A 39 -8.07 -0.07 12.55
C ASP A 39 -8.52 0.18 11.11
N ILE A 40 -7.60 0.03 10.15
CA ILE A 40 -7.84 0.24 8.73
C ILE A 40 -7.18 -0.90 7.96
N VAL A 41 -7.90 -1.46 6.98
CA VAL A 41 -7.35 -2.39 6.00
C VAL A 41 -7.50 -1.78 4.62
N VAL A 42 -6.40 -1.69 3.87
CA VAL A 42 -6.36 -1.19 2.50
C VAL A 42 -6.04 -2.35 1.56
N CYS A 43 -6.92 -2.63 0.62
CA CYS A 43 -6.73 -3.68 -0.38
C CYS A 43 -6.58 -3.07 -1.77
N SER A 44 -5.49 -3.39 -2.46
CA SER A 44 -5.22 -3.01 -3.84
C SER A 44 -6.22 -3.63 -4.82
N THR A 45 -6.87 -4.73 -4.45
CA THR A 45 -7.95 -5.37 -5.21
C THR A 45 -9.04 -5.93 -4.29
N SER A 46 -10.25 -6.11 -4.82
CA SER A 46 -11.43 -6.54 -4.03
C SER A 46 -11.44 -8.03 -3.68
N ASP A 47 -10.57 -8.83 -4.28
CA ASP A 47 -10.45 -10.29 -4.08
C ASP A 47 -9.52 -10.67 -2.92
N ILE A 48 -8.85 -9.70 -2.30
CA ILE A 48 -8.02 -9.93 -1.12
C ILE A 48 -8.91 -10.16 0.10
N SER A 49 -8.78 -11.35 0.72
CA SER A 49 -9.51 -11.69 1.95
C SER A 49 -8.97 -10.87 3.13
N THR A 50 -9.89 -10.29 3.90
CA THR A 50 -9.58 -9.54 5.12
C THR A 50 -9.87 -10.33 6.40
N ASP A 51 -10.42 -11.54 6.27
CA ASP A 51 -10.77 -12.45 7.39
C ASP A 51 -9.60 -12.75 8.33
N PRO A 52 -8.33 -12.82 7.87
CA PRO A 52 -7.20 -13.02 8.77
C PRO A 52 -7.03 -11.89 9.80
N ILE A 53 -7.48 -10.68 9.50
CA ILE A 53 -7.21 -9.51 10.34
C ILE A 53 -8.18 -9.41 11.50
N GLY A 54 -7.62 -9.33 12.71
CA GLY A 54 -8.39 -9.16 13.93
C GLY A 54 -8.92 -7.75 14.12
N GLY A 55 -9.89 -7.59 15.02
CA GLY A 55 -10.49 -6.30 15.37
C GLY A 55 -11.75 -5.99 14.56
N LYS A 56 -12.00 -4.71 14.32
CA LYS A 56 -13.13 -4.21 13.50
C LYS A 56 -12.61 -3.11 12.56
N PRO A 57 -11.74 -3.47 11.61
CA PRO A 57 -11.12 -2.48 10.74
C PRO A 57 -12.15 -1.84 9.82
N PHE A 58 -11.93 -0.58 9.47
CA PHE A 58 -12.53 0.02 8.29
C PHE A 58 -11.83 -0.51 7.05
N ILE A 59 -12.57 -1.14 6.13
CA ILE A 59 -12.01 -1.81 4.96
C ILE A 59 -12.16 -0.93 3.73
N ILE A 60 -11.04 -0.64 3.06
CA ILE A 60 -10.95 0.14 1.82
C ILE A 60 -10.52 -0.78 0.70
N THR A 61 -11.40 -1.01 -0.28
CA THR A 61 -11.14 -1.89 -1.43
C THR A 61 -11.33 -1.22 -2.79
N THR A 62 -11.73 0.06 -2.80
CA THR A 62 -12.06 0.82 -4.01
C THR A 62 -11.28 2.13 -4.08
N PRO A 63 -11.15 2.74 -5.28
CA PRO A 63 -10.67 4.11 -5.42
C PRO A 63 -11.59 5.11 -4.70
N GLY A 64 -11.02 6.25 -4.28
CA GLY A 64 -11.73 7.30 -3.55
C GLY A 64 -10.87 7.92 -2.45
N GLU A 65 -11.43 8.92 -1.78
CA GLU A 65 -10.83 9.58 -0.62
C GLU A 65 -11.51 9.10 0.65
N TYR A 66 -10.71 8.77 1.65
CA TYR A 66 -11.17 8.28 2.95
C TYR A 66 -10.38 8.96 4.07
N GLU A 67 -11.06 9.23 5.18
CA GLU A 67 -10.42 9.68 6.42
C GLU A 67 -10.94 8.82 7.57
N VAL A 68 -10.02 8.11 8.24
CA VAL A 68 -10.34 7.23 9.37
C VAL A 68 -9.27 7.41 10.43
N LYS A 69 -9.67 7.78 11.66
CA LYS A 69 -8.73 7.97 12.79
C LYS A 69 -7.51 8.83 12.43
N SER A 70 -7.74 9.95 11.74
CA SER A 70 -6.70 10.89 11.27
C SER A 70 -5.69 10.30 10.29
N VAL A 71 -6.01 9.15 9.69
CA VAL A 71 -5.30 8.60 8.52
C VAL A 71 -6.09 8.97 7.28
N PHE A 72 -5.44 9.65 6.35
CA PHE A 72 -5.99 9.96 5.04
C PHE A 72 -5.57 8.89 4.04
N VAL A 73 -6.50 8.42 3.23
CA VAL A 73 -6.24 7.44 2.18
C VAL A 73 -6.85 7.96 0.88
N HIS A 74 -6.02 8.21 -0.13
CA HIS A 74 -6.46 8.57 -1.47
C HIS A 74 -6.12 7.45 -2.45
N GLY A 75 -7.14 6.72 -2.90
CA GLY A 75 -7.03 5.63 -3.86
C GLY A 75 -7.37 6.05 -5.27
N ILE A 76 -6.54 5.68 -6.24
CA ILE A 76 -6.81 5.84 -7.68
C ILE A 76 -6.67 4.52 -8.42
N ARG A 77 -7.56 4.29 -9.39
CA ARG A 77 -7.52 3.08 -10.22
C ARG A 77 -6.21 3.01 -11.02
N SER A 78 -5.58 1.84 -11.01
CA SER A 78 -4.47 1.50 -11.90
C SER A 78 -4.69 0.11 -12.49
N ASN A 79 -5.02 0.06 -13.78
CA ASN A 79 -5.39 -1.17 -14.48
C ASN A 79 -6.48 -1.95 -13.71
N ALA A 80 -6.19 -3.20 -13.34
CA ALA A 80 -7.09 -4.06 -12.57
C ALA A 80 -7.01 -3.85 -11.04
N SER A 81 -6.15 -2.96 -10.56
CA SER A 81 -5.89 -2.68 -9.14
C SER A 81 -6.18 -1.22 -8.76
N THR A 82 -6.01 -0.89 -7.49
CA THR A 82 -6.03 0.48 -6.95
C THR A 82 -4.70 0.71 -6.25
N ILE A 83 -4.08 1.86 -6.53
CA ILE A 83 -2.92 2.36 -5.78
C ILE A 83 -3.38 3.44 -4.81
N TYR A 84 -2.68 3.59 -3.69
CA TYR A 84 -3.11 4.45 -2.60
C TYR A 84 -1.99 5.35 -2.13
N LEU A 85 -2.27 6.62 -1.89
CA LEU A 85 -1.48 7.47 -1.01
C LEU A 85 -2.10 7.40 0.39
N ILE A 86 -1.35 6.86 1.36
CA ILE A 86 -1.76 6.71 2.76
C ILE A 86 -0.96 7.72 3.58
N THR A 87 -1.62 8.69 4.19
CA THR A 87 -0.97 9.73 5.00
C THR A 87 -1.22 9.47 6.48
N VAL A 88 -0.14 9.25 7.23
CA VAL A 88 -0.14 9.04 8.69
C VAL A 88 0.88 9.99 9.30
N ASP A 89 0.49 10.77 10.30
CA ASP A 89 1.36 11.76 10.98
C ASP A 89 2.07 12.70 9.98
N ASP A 90 1.34 13.22 8.98
CA ASP A 90 1.83 14.07 7.88
C ASP A 90 2.90 13.42 6.98
N ILE A 91 3.11 12.09 7.08
CA ILE A 91 4.02 11.34 6.22
C ILE A 91 3.22 10.60 5.15
N GLY A 92 3.49 10.88 3.88
CA GLY A 92 2.83 10.26 2.73
C GLY A 92 3.46 8.92 2.35
N ILE A 93 2.65 7.87 2.28
CA ILE A 93 3.08 6.51 1.90
C ILE A 93 2.37 6.09 0.62
N ALA A 94 3.09 6.06 -0.50
CA ALA A 94 2.61 5.54 -1.77
C ALA A 94 2.64 4.01 -1.75
N PHE A 95 1.47 3.39 -1.68
CA PHE A 95 1.26 1.96 -1.74
C PHE A 95 0.82 1.53 -3.14
N MET A 96 1.72 0.81 -3.84
CA MET A 96 1.52 0.42 -5.24
C MET A 96 0.80 -0.94 -5.40
N GLY A 97 0.42 -1.61 -4.30
CA GLY A 97 -0.20 -2.94 -4.37
C GLY A 97 0.74 -4.02 -4.90
N HIS A 98 0.18 -5.01 -5.59
CA HIS A 98 0.92 -6.16 -6.15
C HIS A 98 1.09 -6.12 -7.68
N ALA A 99 0.54 -5.09 -8.34
CA ALA A 99 0.49 -5.03 -9.79
C ALA A 99 1.84 -4.61 -10.40
N LYS A 100 2.00 -4.91 -11.69
CA LYS A 100 3.11 -4.40 -12.50
C LYS A 100 2.81 -2.98 -12.98
N PHE A 101 3.82 -2.12 -12.84
CA PHE A 101 3.82 -0.76 -13.35
C PHE A 101 4.99 -0.60 -14.31
N SER A 102 4.78 0.05 -15.45
CA SER A 102 5.85 0.52 -16.32
C SER A 102 5.97 2.04 -16.33
N GLU A 103 4.87 2.72 -16.02
CA GLU A 103 4.73 4.17 -15.98
C GLU A 103 3.42 4.52 -15.24
N LEU A 104 3.38 5.70 -14.60
CA LEU A 104 2.15 6.30 -14.08
C LEU A 104 1.60 7.36 -15.04
N SER A 105 0.27 7.38 -15.17
CA SER A 105 -0.43 8.49 -15.84
C SER A 105 -0.35 9.77 -15.01
N GLU A 106 -0.57 10.94 -15.64
CA GLU A 106 -0.58 12.24 -14.96
C GLU A 106 -1.51 12.27 -13.75
N LYS A 107 -2.73 11.70 -13.88
CA LYS A 107 -3.70 11.63 -12.77
C LYS A 107 -3.22 10.76 -11.62
N GLN A 108 -2.51 9.68 -11.93
CA GLN A 108 -1.93 8.83 -10.89
C GLN A 108 -0.78 9.53 -10.19
N LEU A 109 0.04 10.28 -10.93
CA LEU A 109 1.12 11.07 -10.35
C LEU A 109 0.60 12.18 -9.44
N GLU A 110 -0.46 12.88 -9.85
CA GLU A 110 -1.14 13.89 -9.02
C GLU A 110 -1.58 13.30 -7.68
N VAL A 111 -2.18 12.10 -7.67
CA VAL A 111 -2.58 11.43 -6.42
C VAL A 111 -1.39 10.96 -5.58
N MET A 112 -0.26 10.62 -6.21
CA MET A 112 0.96 10.20 -5.52
C MET A 112 1.84 11.39 -5.08
N GLU A 113 1.45 12.63 -5.38
CA GLU A 113 2.19 13.82 -4.99
C GLU A 113 2.28 13.90 -3.46
N GLY A 114 3.48 14.23 -2.94
CA GLY A 114 3.74 14.26 -1.50
C GLY A 114 4.06 12.91 -0.88
N ALA A 115 4.30 11.86 -1.66
CA ALA A 115 4.80 10.59 -1.14
C ALA A 115 6.24 10.71 -0.60
N ASP A 116 6.41 10.57 0.70
CA ASP A 116 7.74 10.44 1.34
C ASP A 116 8.31 9.03 1.20
N ILE A 117 7.43 8.02 1.28
CA ILE A 117 7.79 6.60 1.27
C ILE A 117 7.05 5.91 0.13
N LEU A 118 7.79 5.21 -0.73
CA LEU A 118 7.22 4.37 -1.79
C LEU A 118 7.37 2.89 -1.45
N LEU A 119 6.24 2.18 -1.35
CA LEU A 119 6.18 0.72 -1.23
C LEU A 119 6.01 0.13 -2.63
N MET A 120 7.11 -0.36 -3.21
CA MET A 120 7.19 -0.72 -4.63
C MET A 120 7.29 -2.24 -4.83
N PRO A 121 6.35 -2.89 -5.53
CA PRO A 121 6.47 -4.30 -5.86
C PRO A 121 7.56 -4.52 -6.93
N VAL A 122 8.64 -5.21 -6.57
CA VAL A 122 9.80 -5.47 -7.43
C VAL A 122 10.21 -6.94 -7.35
N GLY A 123 10.17 -7.64 -8.49
CA GLY A 123 10.58 -9.05 -8.56
C GLY A 123 10.43 -9.69 -9.95
N GLY A 124 9.80 -8.99 -10.90
CA GLY A 124 9.41 -9.55 -12.19
C GLY A 124 8.19 -10.47 -12.10
N GLY A 125 7.83 -11.12 -13.22
CA GLY A 125 6.62 -11.92 -13.30
C GLY A 125 5.36 -11.05 -13.18
N SER A 126 4.61 -11.22 -12.08
CA SER A 126 3.42 -10.42 -11.76
C SER A 126 3.74 -9.03 -11.19
N ALA A 127 4.96 -8.84 -10.67
CA ALA A 127 5.45 -7.56 -10.13
C ALA A 127 6.26 -6.77 -11.17
N SER A 128 6.63 -5.53 -10.82
CA SER A 128 7.46 -4.69 -11.68
C SER A 128 8.88 -5.23 -11.83
N SER A 129 9.49 -4.99 -12.99
CA SER A 129 10.93 -5.23 -13.15
C SER A 129 11.73 -4.15 -12.43
N ALA A 130 13.01 -4.42 -12.10
CA ALA A 130 13.88 -3.39 -11.50
C ALA A 130 13.98 -2.13 -12.38
N LYS A 131 14.03 -2.30 -13.71
CA LYS A 131 14.04 -1.18 -14.67
C LYS A 131 12.76 -0.35 -14.61
N ASP A 132 11.61 -1.02 -14.49
CA ASP A 132 10.34 -0.32 -14.38
C ASP A 132 10.20 0.38 -13.02
N ALA A 133 10.65 -0.27 -11.94
CA ALA A 133 10.66 0.33 -10.61
C ALA A 133 11.49 1.62 -10.56
N VAL A 134 12.69 1.65 -11.16
CA VAL A 134 13.49 2.88 -11.27
C VAL A 134 12.74 4.00 -12.00
N ARG A 135 11.97 3.67 -13.05
CA ARG A 135 11.14 4.67 -13.74
C ARG A 135 10.09 5.26 -12.82
N ILE A 136 9.33 4.42 -12.10
CA ILE A 136 8.31 4.88 -11.15
C ILE A 136 8.92 5.72 -10.03
N ILE A 137 10.05 5.30 -9.47
CA ILE A 137 10.79 6.04 -8.44
C ILE A 137 11.15 7.45 -8.96
N ASN A 138 11.61 7.57 -10.20
CA ASN A 138 11.94 8.87 -10.79
C ASN A 138 10.71 9.72 -11.12
N GLN A 139 9.52 9.13 -11.30
CA GLN A 139 8.30 9.91 -11.51
C GLN A 139 7.72 10.44 -10.19
N ILE A 140 7.83 9.67 -9.10
CA ILE A 140 7.28 10.04 -7.78
C ILE A 140 8.29 10.85 -6.94
N GLU A 141 9.59 10.64 -7.15
CA GLU A 141 10.69 11.23 -6.38
C GLU A 141 10.56 11.06 -4.84
N PRO A 142 10.28 9.85 -4.32
CA PRO A 142 10.12 9.62 -2.89
C PRO A 142 11.47 9.72 -2.16
N ARG A 143 11.41 10.03 -0.86
CA ARG A 143 12.61 10.11 0.00
C ARG A 143 13.12 8.74 0.41
N ILE A 144 12.21 7.77 0.57
CA ILE A 144 12.51 6.39 0.94
C ILE A 144 11.78 5.46 -0.02
N VAL A 145 12.46 4.40 -0.45
CA VAL A 145 11.88 3.32 -1.25
C VAL A 145 12.01 2.01 -0.48
N VAL A 146 10.90 1.30 -0.32
CA VAL A 146 10.86 -0.06 0.23
C VAL A 146 10.44 -1.01 -0.90
N PRO A 147 11.37 -1.76 -1.51
CA PRO A 147 11.02 -2.78 -2.48
C PRO A 147 10.37 -3.97 -1.78
N SER A 148 9.34 -4.56 -2.40
CA SER A 148 8.59 -5.71 -1.88
C SER A 148 8.30 -6.78 -2.93
#